data_AF-A0A958PG20-F1
#
_entry.id   AF-A0A958PG20-F1
#
_cell.length_a   1.000
_cell.length_b   1.000
_cell.length_c   1.000
_cell.angle_alpha   90.00
_cell.angle_beta   90.00
_cell.angle_gamma   90.00
#
_symmetry.space_group_name_H-M   'P 1'
#
loop_
_entity.id
_entity.type
_entity.pdbx_description
1 polymer ?
#
loop_
_entity_poly.entity_id
_entity_poly.type
_entity_poly.pdbx_seq_one_letter_code
_entity_poly.pdbx_strand_id
1 'polypeptide(L)'
;MSPQRIALRPALHAKWWPTATLISSRSVKLFICAAILAGLKSAPEWLALGISLHLGGYLTRLQKKYSGQGFTTLLVGTVVLSLIATAGEIWGTSNQHWIYHSIGDRTLPLWVPIAWMGAYPVIYIAELQVIQNFALTKLHQCYLASLVTAVLLGVIGEVFAVNLGVWTYTLPFQALGIPAIVLFFLAGVHTLVYGAMFLFCRTRNEFNPVYRPESAQQ
;
A
#
# COMPACT_ATOMS: atom_id res chain seq x y z
N MET A 1 20.22 -21.70 -2.14
CA MET A 1 19.09 -21.21 -2.98
C MET A 1 19.51 -19.89 -3.61
N SER A 2 19.59 -19.81 -4.94
CA SER A 2 19.89 -18.56 -5.65
C SER A 2 18.78 -17.54 -5.37
N PRO A 3 19.08 -16.32 -4.90
CA PRO A 3 18.08 -15.28 -4.81
C PRO A 3 17.49 -14.97 -6.18
N GLN A 4 16.16 -14.85 -6.27
CA GLN A 4 15.53 -14.44 -7.51
C GLN A 4 15.74 -12.93 -7.69
N ARG A 5 16.42 -12.52 -8.78
CA ARG A 5 16.16 -11.19 -9.36
C ARG A 5 14.67 -11.11 -9.65
N ILE A 6 14.06 -9.94 -9.51
CA ILE A 6 12.65 -9.72 -9.89
C ILE A 6 12.57 -9.88 -11.42
N ALA A 7 12.51 -11.12 -11.90
CA ALA A 7 12.48 -11.47 -13.30
C ALA A 7 11.02 -11.46 -13.76
N LEU A 8 10.75 -10.76 -14.85
CA LEU A 8 9.48 -10.85 -15.56
C LEU A 8 9.35 -12.28 -16.08
N ARG A 9 8.25 -12.97 -15.74
CA ARG A 9 7.94 -14.26 -16.39
C ARG A 9 7.56 -13.96 -17.85
N PRO A 10 8.01 -14.77 -18.83
CA PRO A 10 7.56 -14.63 -20.21
C PRO A 10 6.03 -14.80 -20.28
N ALA A 11 5.39 -13.89 -21.00
CA ALA A 11 3.93 -13.78 -21.05
C ALA A 11 3.29 -14.92 -21.86
N LEU A 12 2.21 -15.48 -21.33
CA LEU A 12 1.25 -16.30 -22.08
C LEU A 12 -0.11 -15.60 -21.93
N HIS A 13 -0.41 -14.66 -22.85
CA HIS A 13 -1.64 -13.84 -22.91
C HIS A 13 -1.97 -13.01 -21.65
N ALA A 14 -2.62 -11.85 -21.83
CA ALA A 14 -3.14 -11.07 -20.71
C ALA A 14 -4.17 -11.92 -19.93
N LYS A 15 -3.96 -12.10 -18.62
CA LYS A 15 -4.84 -12.94 -17.79
C LYS A 15 -5.60 -12.11 -16.77
N TRP A 16 -6.87 -11.87 -17.06
CA TRP A 16 -7.84 -11.20 -16.16
C TRP A 16 -8.15 -12.04 -14.92
N TRP A 17 -8.28 -13.36 -15.08
CA TRP A 17 -8.67 -14.27 -14.00
C TRP A 17 -7.67 -14.28 -12.81
N PRO A 18 -6.35 -14.44 -13.01
CA PRO A 18 -5.38 -14.32 -11.92
C PRO A 18 -5.40 -12.96 -11.21
N THR A 19 -5.69 -11.88 -11.93
CA THR A 19 -5.81 -10.54 -11.34
C THR A 19 -7.08 -10.42 -10.50
N ALA A 20 -8.22 -10.92 -10.96
CA ALA A 20 -9.45 -10.95 -10.17
C ALA A 20 -9.29 -11.77 -8.89
N THR A 21 -8.67 -12.96 -8.98
CA THR A 21 -8.38 -13.81 -7.81
C THR A 21 -7.38 -13.17 -6.85
N LEU A 22 -6.42 -12.40 -7.38
CA LEU A 22 -5.52 -11.61 -6.56
C LEU A 22 -6.30 -10.58 -5.75
N ILE A 23 -7.10 -9.73 -6.41
CA ILE A 23 -7.87 -8.68 -5.75
C ILE A 23 -8.83 -9.26 -4.71
N SER A 24 -9.54 -10.35 -5.01
CA SER A 24 -10.44 -10.99 -4.05
C SER A 24 -9.69 -11.51 -2.82
N SER A 25 -8.56 -12.21 -3.02
CA SER A 25 -7.74 -12.72 -1.92
C SER A 25 -7.16 -11.61 -1.03
N ARG A 26 -6.85 -10.44 -1.61
CA ARG A 26 -6.39 -9.26 -0.85
C ARG A 26 -7.55 -8.61 -0.10
N SER A 27 -8.72 -8.55 -0.71
CA SER A 27 -9.94 -8.00 -0.08
C SER A 27 -10.30 -8.75 1.20
N VAL A 28 -10.23 -10.09 1.18
CA VAL A 28 -10.44 -10.91 2.40
C VAL A 28 -9.45 -10.56 3.50
N LYS A 29 -8.17 -10.38 3.15
CA LYS A 29 -7.13 -9.99 4.12
C LYS A 29 -7.37 -8.60 4.67
N LEU A 30 -7.76 -7.65 3.82
CA LEU A 30 -8.11 -6.30 4.24
C LEU A 30 -9.30 -6.30 5.20
N PHE A 31 -10.33 -7.11 4.92
CA PHE A 31 -11.45 -7.28 5.84
C PHE A 31 -11.01 -7.82 7.20
N ILE A 32 -10.18 -8.88 7.22
CA ILE A 32 -9.65 -9.44 8.47
C ILE A 32 -8.83 -8.39 9.23
N CYS A 33 -7.97 -7.63 8.55
CA CYS A 33 -7.21 -6.55 9.16
C CYS A 33 -8.14 -5.49 9.76
N ALA A 34 -9.15 -5.04 9.02
CA ALA A 34 -10.12 -4.06 9.50
C ALA A 34 -10.91 -4.57 10.71
N ALA A 35 -11.29 -5.86 10.73
CA ALA A 35 -11.95 -6.49 11.86
C ALA A 35 -11.06 -6.54 13.11
N ILE A 36 -9.77 -6.87 12.95
CA ILE A 36 -8.80 -6.83 14.05
C ILE A 36 -8.63 -5.40 14.57
N LEU A 37 -8.46 -4.42 13.68
CA LEU A 37 -8.36 -3.00 14.05
C LEU A 37 -9.59 -2.56 14.84
N ALA A 38 -10.80 -2.90 14.36
CA ALA A 38 -12.04 -2.54 15.01
C ALA A 38 -12.23 -3.21 16.38
N GLY A 39 -11.86 -4.48 16.51
CA GLY A 39 -11.94 -5.22 17.78
C GLY A 39 -10.93 -4.76 18.84
N LEU A 40 -9.77 -4.23 18.42
CA LEU A 40 -8.69 -3.80 19.31
C LEU A 40 -8.51 -2.28 19.39
N LYS A 41 -9.42 -1.48 18.80
CA LYS A 41 -9.28 -0.02 18.75
C LYS A 41 -9.19 0.66 20.12
N SER A 42 -9.74 0.05 21.16
CA SER A 42 -9.66 0.52 22.56
C SER A 42 -8.30 0.29 23.23
N ALA A 43 -7.38 -0.42 22.58
CA ALA A 43 -6.04 -0.72 23.07
C ALA A 43 -4.97 -0.33 22.02
N PRO A 44 -4.84 0.98 21.68
CA PRO A 44 -4.06 1.43 20.53
C PRO A 44 -2.57 1.12 20.64
N GLU A 45 -1.99 1.07 21.84
CA GLU A 45 -0.59 0.69 22.08
C GLU A 45 -0.35 -0.79 21.74
N TRP A 46 -1.24 -1.67 22.21
CA TRP A 46 -1.15 -3.11 21.93
C TRP A 46 -1.36 -3.42 20.46
N LEU A 47 -2.28 -2.68 19.82
CA LEU A 47 -2.50 -2.77 18.38
C LEU A 47 -1.24 -2.34 17.60
N ALA A 48 -0.61 -1.22 17.98
CA ALA A 48 0.63 -0.75 17.37
C ALA A 48 1.77 -1.76 17.54
N LEU A 49 1.92 -2.35 18.74
CA LEU A 49 2.91 -3.40 19.00
C LEU A 49 2.64 -4.64 18.16
N GLY A 50 1.40 -5.13 18.12
CA GLY A 50 1.01 -6.30 17.35
C GLY A 50 1.26 -6.14 15.85
N ILE A 51 0.88 -5.00 15.27
CA ILE A 51 1.13 -4.69 13.86
C ILE A 51 2.64 -4.54 13.60
N SER A 52 3.39 -3.93 14.52
CA SER A 52 4.86 -3.81 14.41
C SER A 52 5.55 -5.16 14.37
N LEU A 53 5.19 -6.07 15.28
CA LEU A 53 5.73 -7.44 15.32
C LEU A 53 5.36 -8.21 14.05
N HIS A 54 4.11 -8.08 13.59
CA HIS A 54 3.67 -8.69 12.34
C HIS A 54 4.47 -8.16 11.15
N LEU A 55 4.66 -6.84 11.06
CA LEU A 55 5.42 -6.19 10.01
C LEU A 55 6.89 -6.64 10.04
N GLY A 56 7.53 -6.67 11.21
CA GLY A 56 8.90 -7.17 11.36
C GLY A 56 9.05 -8.63 10.90
N GLY A 57 8.14 -9.50 11.33
CA GLY A 57 8.05 -10.89 10.88
C GLY A 57 7.75 -11.03 9.38
N TYR A 58 7.04 -10.07 8.79
CA TYR A 58 6.80 -10.05 7.36
C TYR A 58 8.01 -9.57 6.56
N LEU A 59 8.65 -8.48 6.97
CA LEU A 59 9.85 -7.93 6.34
C LEU A 59 11.02 -8.91 6.38
N THR A 60 11.21 -9.64 7.49
CA THR A 60 12.23 -10.70 7.58
C THR A 60 11.98 -11.84 6.60
N ARG A 61 10.72 -12.25 6.38
CA ARG A 61 10.35 -13.22 5.34
C ARG A 61 10.59 -12.66 3.93
N LEU A 62 10.30 -11.38 3.71
CA LEU A 62 10.57 -10.71 2.43
C LEU A 62 12.07 -10.60 2.15
N GLN A 63 12.90 -10.32 3.16
CA GLN A 63 14.37 -10.29 3.04
C GLN A 63 14.95 -11.65 2.62
N LYS A 64 14.37 -12.75 3.10
CA LYS A 64 14.77 -14.10 2.67
C LYS A 64 14.37 -14.38 1.21
N LYS A 65 13.28 -13.78 0.75
CA LYS A 65 12.72 -14.00 -0.60
C LYS A 65 13.37 -13.10 -1.66
N TYR A 66 13.60 -11.83 -1.32
CA TYR A 66 14.18 -10.81 -2.18
C TYR A 66 15.55 -10.43 -1.61
N SER A 67 16.60 -10.46 -2.43
CA SER A 67 17.95 -10.06 -1.98
C SER A 67 18.44 -8.80 -2.69
N GLY A 68 19.39 -8.11 -2.07
CA GLY A 68 20.08 -6.97 -2.67
C GLY A 68 19.13 -5.81 -2.98
N GLN A 69 19.28 -5.23 -4.17
CA GLN A 69 18.58 -4.01 -4.61
C GLN A 69 17.05 -4.10 -4.55
N GLY A 70 16.48 -5.28 -4.81
CA GLY A 70 15.03 -5.49 -4.74
C GLY A 70 14.47 -5.36 -3.32
N PHE A 71 15.21 -5.84 -2.31
CA PHE A 71 14.83 -5.67 -0.91
C PHE A 71 15.09 -4.25 -0.40
N THR A 72 16.19 -3.62 -0.84
CA THR A 72 16.44 -2.20 -0.55
C THR A 72 15.32 -1.31 -1.05
N THR A 73 14.84 -1.53 -2.28
CA THR A 73 13.70 -0.79 -2.85
C THR A 73 12.42 -1.01 -2.03
N LEU A 74 12.19 -2.23 -1.55
CA LEU A 74 11.06 -2.55 -0.67
C LEU A 74 11.12 -1.78 0.66
N LEU A 75 12.30 -1.76 1.31
CA LEU A 75 12.49 -1.06 2.58
C LEU A 75 12.37 0.46 2.44
N VAL A 76 13.03 1.04 1.43
CA VAL A 76 12.96 2.49 1.19
C VAL A 76 11.54 2.92 0.92
N GLY A 77 10.82 2.21 0.04
CA GLY A 77 9.43 2.55 -0.24
C GLY A 77 8.48 2.34 0.94
N THR A 78 8.78 1.39 1.84
CA THR A 78 8.04 1.21 3.10
C THR A 78 8.14 2.44 3.99
N VAL A 79 9.35 3.00 4.13
CA VAL A 79 9.59 4.22 4.90
C VAL A 79 8.97 5.43 4.20
N VAL A 80 9.18 5.57 2.89
CA VAL A 80 8.65 6.70 2.09
C VAL A 80 7.12 6.75 2.14
N LEU A 81 6.42 5.62 1.93
CA LEU A 81 4.96 5.59 2.04
C LEU A 81 4.51 6.01 3.44
N SER A 82 5.11 5.47 4.49
CA SER A 82 4.73 5.81 5.86
C SER A 82 4.90 7.30 6.15
N LEU A 83 6.02 7.92 5.74
CA LEU A 83 6.24 9.35 5.95
C LEU A 83 5.23 10.21 5.21
N ILE A 84 5.02 9.96 3.91
CA ILE A 84 4.11 10.74 3.07
C ILE A 84 2.67 10.56 3.55
N ALA A 85 2.24 9.32 3.78
CA ALA A 85 0.88 9.04 4.20
C ALA A 85 0.60 9.58 5.61
N THR A 86 1.54 9.45 6.55
CA THR A 86 1.41 10.01 7.90
C THR A 86 1.28 11.54 7.88
N ALA A 87 2.02 12.24 7.01
CA ALA A 87 1.82 13.68 6.82
C ALA A 87 0.40 14.00 6.33
N GLY A 88 -0.12 13.19 5.40
CA GLY A 88 -1.50 13.27 4.94
C GLY A 88 -2.54 13.01 6.04
N GLU A 89 -2.29 12.05 6.92
CA GLU A 89 -3.12 11.74 8.08
C GLU A 89 -3.15 12.87 9.10
N ILE A 90 -1.99 13.46 9.39
CA ILE A 90 -1.90 14.64 10.26
C ILE A 90 -2.70 15.80 9.66
N TRP A 91 -2.56 16.05 8.35
CA TRP A 91 -3.35 17.07 7.67
C TRP A 91 -4.86 16.79 7.77
N GLY A 92 -5.30 15.57 7.46
CA GLY A 92 -6.72 15.20 7.48
C GLY A 92 -7.35 15.30 8.87
N THR A 93 -6.68 14.76 9.88
CA THR A 93 -7.16 14.81 11.28
C THR A 93 -7.11 16.23 11.86
N SER A 94 -6.09 17.04 11.53
CA SER A 94 -6.01 18.44 11.97
C SER A 94 -7.12 19.32 11.38
N ASN A 95 -7.55 19.02 10.15
CA ASN A 95 -8.67 19.70 9.49
C ASN A 95 -10.02 19.02 9.75
N GLN A 96 -10.09 18.07 10.68
CA GLN A 96 -11.29 17.34 11.06
C GLN A 96 -11.97 16.63 9.89
N HIS A 97 -11.24 16.27 8.82
CA HIS A 97 -11.80 15.56 7.66
C HIS A 97 -12.18 14.11 7.99
N TRP A 98 -11.43 13.49 8.91
CA TRP A 98 -11.78 12.23 9.54
C TRP A 98 -11.35 12.20 11.00
N ILE A 99 -12.06 11.39 11.78
CA ILE A 99 -11.88 11.27 13.22
C ILE A 99 -11.75 9.80 13.58
N TYR A 100 -10.62 9.46 14.22
CA TYR A 100 -10.39 8.13 14.77
C TYR A 100 -11.12 7.94 16.09
N HIS A 101 -11.62 6.74 16.33
CA HIS A 101 -12.38 6.41 17.54
C HIS A 101 -11.55 5.63 18.56
N SER A 102 -11.84 5.85 19.85
CA SER A 102 -11.30 5.06 20.98
C SER A 102 -9.78 5.16 21.18
N ILE A 103 -9.16 6.29 20.84
CA ILE A 103 -7.69 6.49 20.88
C ILE A 103 -7.19 7.45 21.98
N GLY A 104 -8.01 7.71 23.00
CA GLY A 104 -7.70 8.64 24.10
C GLY A 104 -7.62 10.10 23.63
N ASP A 105 -6.69 10.87 24.19
CA ASP A 105 -6.50 12.30 23.88
C ASP A 105 -5.70 12.56 22.59
N ARG A 106 -5.37 11.50 21.83
CA ARG A 106 -4.60 11.62 20.59
C ARG A 106 -5.54 11.90 19.42
N THR A 107 -5.04 12.65 18.44
CA THR A 107 -5.73 12.85 17.15
C THR A 107 -5.37 11.79 16.12
N LEU A 108 -4.19 11.19 16.25
CA LEU A 108 -3.69 10.13 15.38
C LEU A 108 -3.25 8.90 16.21
N PRO A 109 -3.78 7.70 15.92
CA PRO A 109 -3.35 6.47 16.58
C PRO A 109 -1.89 6.10 16.25
N LEU A 110 -1.17 5.55 17.23
CA LEU A 110 0.22 5.09 17.04
C LEU A 110 0.35 3.99 15.98
N TRP A 111 -0.71 3.20 15.76
CA TRP A 111 -0.70 2.13 14.78
C TRP A 111 -0.81 2.64 13.33
N VAL A 112 -1.29 3.85 13.09
CA VAL A 112 -1.55 4.36 11.72
C VAL A 112 -0.27 4.47 10.89
N PRO A 113 0.82 5.11 11.36
CA PRO A 113 2.08 5.15 10.61
C PRO A 113 2.61 3.74 10.28
N ILE A 114 2.46 2.80 11.21
CA ILE A 114 2.92 1.41 11.06
C ILE A 114 2.03 0.65 10.08
N ALA A 115 0.72 0.90 10.07
CA ALA A 115 -0.20 0.34 9.08
C ALA A 115 0.16 0.82 7.67
N TRP A 116 0.51 2.10 7.51
CA TRP A 116 1.04 2.61 6.23
C TRP A 116 2.35 1.95 5.83
N MET A 117 3.27 1.68 6.76
CA MET A 117 4.46 0.87 6.47
C MET A 117 4.07 -0.53 5.97
N GLY A 118 3.12 -1.19 6.63
CA GLY A 118 2.65 -2.52 6.26
C GLY A 118 1.92 -2.58 4.93
N ALA A 119 1.25 -1.48 4.53
CA ALA A 119 0.54 -1.39 3.27
C ALA A 119 1.49 -1.43 2.06
N TYR A 120 2.66 -0.79 2.15
CA TYR A 120 3.57 -0.64 1.00
C TYR A 120 4.00 -1.98 0.39
N PRO A 121 4.58 -2.96 1.12
CA PRO A 121 4.99 -4.22 0.51
C PRO A 121 3.80 -5.02 -0.06
N VAL A 122 2.61 -4.90 0.54
CA VAL A 122 1.41 -5.58 0.06
C VAL A 122 0.97 -5.00 -1.28
N ILE A 123 0.90 -3.66 -1.37
CA ILE A 123 0.53 -2.92 -2.58
C ILE A 123 1.58 -3.17 -3.67
N TYR A 124 2.86 -2.94 -3.40
CA TYR A 124 3.94 -3.13 -4.37
C TYR A 124 3.97 -4.56 -4.97
N ILE A 125 3.75 -5.59 -4.14
CA ILE A 125 3.67 -6.97 -4.65
C ILE A 125 2.43 -7.15 -5.53
N ALA A 126 1.28 -6.57 -5.16
CA ALA A 126 0.08 -6.65 -5.98
C ALA A 126 0.28 -5.94 -7.33
N GLU A 127 0.88 -4.76 -7.34
CA GLU A 127 1.22 -4.01 -8.56
C GLU A 127 2.16 -4.80 -9.47
N LEU A 128 3.22 -5.37 -8.90
CA LEU A 128 4.15 -6.23 -9.63
C LEU A 128 3.41 -7.41 -10.29
N GLN A 129 2.48 -8.05 -9.57
CA GLN A 129 1.69 -9.15 -10.11
C GLN A 129 0.74 -8.70 -11.22
N VAL A 130 0.10 -7.54 -11.09
CA VAL A 130 -0.75 -6.95 -12.14
C VAL A 130 0.09 -6.64 -13.39
N ILE A 131 1.20 -5.93 -13.24
CA ILE A 131 2.13 -5.60 -14.33
C ILE A 131 2.61 -6.87 -15.05
N GLN A 132 2.95 -7.92 -14.29
CA GLN A 132 3.35 -9.22 -14.85
C GLN A 132 2.20 -9.93 -15.58
N ASN A 133 0.98 -9.94 -15.01
CA ASN A 133 -0.18 -10.61 -15.61
C ASN A 133 -0.63 -9.98 -16.94
N PHE A 134 -0.38 -8.68 -17.11
CA PHE A 134 -0.70 -7.93 -18.33
C PHE A 134 0.54 -7.67 -19.21
N ALA A 135 1.71 -8.15 -18.82
CA ALA A 135 2.98 -7.97 -19.53
C ALA A 135 3.28 -6.50 -19.90
N LEU A 136 3.02 -5.59 -18.96
CA LEU A 136 3.23 -4.16 -19.17
C LEU A 136 4.72 -3.83 -19.12
N THR A 137 5.19 -3.03 -20.08
CA THR A 137 6.62 -2.69 -20.21
C THR A 137 6.89 -1.19 -20.29
N LYS A 138 5.90 -0.38 -20.69
CA LYS A 138 6.05 1.08 -20.80
C LYS A 138 5.80 1.74 -19.46
N LEU A 139 6.59 2.77 -19.11
CA LEU A 139 6.49 3.45 -17.81
C LEU A 139 5.07 3.93 -17.49
N HIS A 140 4.39 4.59 -18.43
CA HIS A 140 3.03 5.09 -18.23
C HIS A 140 1.99 3.98 -18.00
N GLN A 141 2.19 2.80 -18.62
CA GLN A 141 1.30 1.66 -18.43
C GLN A 141 1.50 1.05 -17.03
N CYS A 142 2.76 0.88 -16.61
CA CYS A 142 3.08 0.42 -15.27
C CYS A 142 2.56 1.38 -14.21
N TYR A 143 2.77 2.70 -14.38
CA TYR A 143 2.24 3.72 -13.48
C TYR A 143 0.71 3.65 -13.38
N LEU A 144 -0.01 3.61 -14.52
CA LEU A 144 -1.47 3.55 -14.50
C LEU A 144 -1.97 2.27 -13.81
N ALA A 145 -1.35 1.12 -14.09
CA ALA A 145 -1.70 -0.14 -13.45
C ALA A 145 -1.42 -0.10 -11.93
N SER A 146 -0.30 0.49 -11.52
CA SER A 146 0.02 0.70 -10.11
C SER A 146 -1.00 1.59 -9.42
N LEU A 147 -1.31 2.76 -10.01
CA LEU A 147 -2.27 3.71 -9.47
C LEU A 147 -3.65 3.08 -9.28
N VAL A 148 -4.17 2.39 -10.31
CA VAL A 148 -5.46 1.72 -10.22
C VAL A 148 -5.45 0.62 -9.14
N THR A 149 -4.38 -0.16 -9.06
CA THR A 149 -4.24 -1.23 -8.06
C THR A 149 -4.21 -0.67 -6.64
N ALA A 150 -3.41 0.37 -6.40
CA ALA A 150 -3.26 1.01 -5.10
C ALA A 150 -4.56 1.68 -4.64
N VAL A 151 -5.21 2.45 -5.52
CA VAL A 151 -6.49 3.11 -5.20
C VAL A 151 -7.58 2.08 -4.95
N LEU A 152 -7.71 1.05 -5.78
CA LEU A 152 -8.73 0.02 -5.61
C LEU A 152 -8.57 -0.72 -4.26
N LEU A 153 -7.36 -1.19 -3.95
CA LEU A 153 -7.11 -1.87 -2.68
C LEU A 153 -7.26 -0.93 -1.48
N GLY A 154 -6.82 0.33 -1.61
CA GLY A 154 -6.98 1.35 -0.59
C GLY A 154 -8.45 1.59 -0.27
N VAL A 155 -9.27 1.84 -1.29
CA VAL A 155 -10.72 2.08 -1.13
C VAL A 155 -11.44 0.89 -0.50
N ILE A 156 -11.08 -0.34 -0.88
CA ILE A 156 -11.65 -1.54 -0.24
C ILE A 156 -11.31 -1.59 1.25
N GLY A 157 -10.06 -1.31 1.60
CA GLY A 157 -9.62 -1.25 3.01
C GLY A 157 -10.34 -0.16 3.79
N GLU A 158 -10.45 1.03 3.20
CA GLU A 158 -11.18 2.19 3.71
C GLU A 158 -12.64 1.84 4.02
N VAL A 159 -13.35 1.27 3.03
CA VAL A 159 -14.75 0.85 3.20
C VAL A 159 -14.89 -0.10 4.38
N PHE A 160 -14.03 -1.11 4.52
CA PHE A 160 -14.11 -2.03 5.66
C PHE A 160 -13.84 -1.34 6.99
N ALA A 161 -12.80 -0.51 7.08
CA ALA A 161 -12.42 0.12 8.33
C ALA A 161 -13.48 1.13 8.81
N VAL A 162 -14.05 1.92 7.90
CA VAL A 162 -15.12 2.87 8.24
C VAL A 162 -16.40 2.15 8.64
N ASN A 163 -16.81 1.12 7.89
CA ASN A 163 -18.05 0.39 8.22
C ASN A 163 -17.93 -0.47 9.50
N LEU A 164 -16.70 -0.79 9.93
CA LEU A 164 -16.42 -1.41 11.22
C LEU A 164 -16.16 -0.38 12.34
N GLY A 165 -16.26 0.91 12.04
CA GLY A 165 -16.18 2.00 13.01
C GLY A 165 -14.79 2.23 13.59
N VAL A 166 -13.72 2.01 12.81
CA VAL A 166 -12.34 2.32 13.22
C VAL A 166 -12.12 3.85 13.20
N TRP A 167 -12.59 4.52 12.15
CA TRP A 167 -12.72 5.98 12.05
C TRP A 167 -13.97 6.34 11.25
N THR A 168 -14.32 7.61 11.26
CA THR A 168 -15.39 8.17 10.42
C THR A 168 -14.91 9.40 9.67
N TYR A 169 -15.44 9.59 8.47
CA TYR A 169 -15.28 10.82 7.71
C TYR A 169 -16.38 11.81 8.07
N THR A 170 -16.02 13.09 8.18
CA THR A 170 -16.96 14.17 8.51
C THR A 170 -17.47 14.91 7.28
N LEU A 171 -16.80 14.75 6.14
CA LEU A 171 -17.10 15.46 4.90
C LEU A 171 -18.39 14.96 4.24
N PRO A 172 -19.15 15.83 3.55
CA PRO A 172 -20.38 15.43 2.86
C PRO A 172 -20.09 14.58 1.60
N PHE A 173 -21.16 14.07 0.98
CA PHE A 173 -21.13 13.27 -0.26
C PHE A 173 -20.30 11.98 -0.16
N GLN A 174 -20.68 11.13 0.81
CA GLN A 174 -20.05 9.84 1.04
C GLN A 174 -20.78 8.71 0.31
N ALA A 175 -20.03 7.78 -0.26
CA ALA A 175 -20.52 6.50 -0.74
C ALA A 175 -19.88 5.38 0.08
N LEU A 176 -20.69 4.48 0.66
CA LEU A 176 -20.22 3.42 1.56
C LEU A 176 -19.39 3.94 2.75
N GLY A 177 -19.66 5.18 3.19
CA GLY A 177 -18.92 5.87 4.25
C GLY A 177 -17.65 6.60 3.79
N ILE A 178 -17.31 6.57 2.50
CA ILE A 178 -16.09 7.18 1.96
C ILE A 178 -16.43 8.41 1.11
N PRO A 179 -15.93 9.62 1.44
CA PRO A 179 -16.11 10.80 0.60
C PRO A 179 -15.19 10.77 -0.61
N ALA A 180 -15.60 11.43 -1.70
CA ALA A 180 -14.83 11.45 -2.96
C ALA A 180 -13.40 11.98 -2.80
N ILE A 181 -13.14 12.88 -1.84
CA ILE A 181 -11.80 13.41 -1.55
C ILE A 181 -10.80 12.32 -1.18
N VAL A 182 -11.25 11.20 -0.60
CA VAL A 182 -10.37 10.09 -0.19
C VAL A 182 -9.78 9.38 -1.39
N LEU A 183 -10.51 9.32 -2.51
CA LEU A 183 -9.98 8.80 -3.77
C LEU A 183 -8.81 9.64 -4.26
N PHE A 184 -8.96 10.96 -4.21
CA PHE A 184 -7.90 11.90 -4.58
C PHE A 184 -6.73 11.85 -3.59
N PHE A 185 -7.01 11.68 -2.30
CA PHE A 185 -5.98 11.51 -1.28
C PHE A 185 -5.15 10.25 -1.53
N LEU A 186 -5.78 9.09 -1.71
CA LEU A 186 -5.09 7.83 -2.00
C LEU A 186 -4.30 7.90 -3.31
N ALA A 187 -4.91 8.46 -4.36
CA ALA A 187 -4.23 8.65 -5.65
C ALA A 187 -3.03 9.61 -5.55
N GLY A 188 -3.17 10.68 -4.78
CA GLY A 188 -2.13 11.68 -4.52
C GLY A 188 -0.95 11.09 -3.75
N VAL A 189 -1.22 10.44 -2.61
CA VAL A 189 -0.20 9.72 -1.82
C VAL A 189 0.54 8.70 -2.70
N HIS A 190 -0.20 7.90 -3.45
CA HIS A 190 0.41 6.90 -4.32
C HIS A 190 1.28 7.53 -5.41
N THR A 191 0.82 8.62 -6.04
CA THR A 191 1.58 9.33 -7.07
C THR A 191 2.88 9.93 -6.52
N LEU A 192 2.84 10.50 -5.31
CA LEU A 192 4.03 11.03 -4.64
C LEU A 192 5.04 9.92 -4.31
N VAL A 193 4.57 8.80 -3.77
CA VAL A 193 5.41 7.63 -3.48
C VAL A 193 6.00 7.05 -4.76
N TYR A 194 5.19 6.88 -5.80
CA TYR A 194 5.64 6.39 -7.10
C TYR A 194 6.73 7.30 -7.69
N GLY A 195 6.53 8.62 -7.67
CA GLY A 195 7.52 9.59 -8.12
C GLY A 195 8.82 9.53 -7.33
N ALA A 196 8.74 9.45 -5.99
CA ALA A 196 9.91 9.31 -5.13
C ALA A 196 10.68 8.00 -5.42
N MET A 197 9.97 6.89 -5.59
CA MET A 197 10.58 5.59 -5.89
C MET A 197 11.14 5.53 -7.31
N PHE A 198 10.50 6.18 -8.29
CA PHE A 198 11.05 6.37 -9.63
C PHE A 198 12.39 7.10 -9.57
N LEU A 199 12.46 8.23 -8.86
CA LEU A 199 13.71 8.99 -8.69
C LEU A 199 14.78 8.17 -7.95
N PHE A 200 14.39 7.41 -6.93
CA PHE A 200 15.28 6.51 -6.21
C PHE A 200 15.88 5.43 -7.13
N CYS A 201 15.07 4.73 -7.92
CA CYS A 201 15.57 3.75 -8.90
C CYS A 201 16.36 4.42 -10.03
N ARG A 202 16.01 5.65 -10.41
CA ARG A 202 16.72 6.43 -11.44
C ARG A 202 18.15 6.77 -11.01
N THR A 203 18.33 7.32 -9.81
CA THR A 203 19.64 7.75 -9.29
C THR A 203 20.62 6.60 -9.10
N ARG A 204 20.12 5.38 -8.90
CA ARG A 204 20.94 4.18 -8.67
C ARG A 204 21.17 3.32 -9.92
N ASN A 205 20.64 3.75 -11.06
CA ASN A 205 20.58 2.95 -12.28
C ASN A 205 19.95 1.56 -12.10
N GLU A 206 18.96 1.43 -11.22
CA GLU A 206 18.34 0.14 -10.87
C GLU A 206 17.10 -0.14 -11.71
N PHE A 207 17.06 -1.33 -12.32
CA PHE A 207 15.86 -1.84 -12.96
C PHE A 207 14.80 -2.21 -11.92
N ASN A 208 13.59 -1.73 -12.14
CA ASN A 208 12.44 -2.09 -11.33
C ASN A 208 11.18 -2.18 -12.21
N PRO A 209 10.48 -3.33 -12.29
CA PRO A 209 9.31 -3.47 -13.17
C PRO A 209 8.17 -2.48 -12.89
N VAL A 210 8.05 -2.00 -11.66
CA VAL A 210 7.00 -1.08 -11.23
C VAL A 210 7.40 0.35 -11.53
N TYR A 211 8.57 0.76 -11.04
CA TYR A 211 9.00 2.16 -11.05
C TYR A 211 9.84 2.53 -12.27
N ARG A 212 10.64 1.60 -12.81
CA ARG A 212 11.57 1.86 -13.92
C ARG A 212 11.69 0.65 -14.86
N PRO A 213 10.64 0.34 -15.65
CA PRO A 213 10.60 -0.86 -16.48
C PRO A 213 11.47 -0.77 -17.75
N GLU A 214 11.82 0.44 -18.21
CA GLU A 214 12.54 0.65 -19.47
C GLU A 214 14.05 0.43 -19.37
N SER A 215 14.64 0.46 -18.17
CA SER A 215 16.09 0.30 -17.99
C SER A 215 16.61 -1.14 -18.15
N ALA A 216 15.74 -2.10 -18.50
CA ALA A 216 16.16 -3.44 -18.92
C ALA A 216 16.48 -3.53 -20.42
N GLN A 217 16.19 -2.47 -21.20
CA GLN A 217 16.40 -2.42 -22.65
C GLN A 217 17.66 -1.66 -23.07
N GLN A 218 18.45 -1.17 -22.10
CA GLN A 218 19.74 -0.49 -22.28
C GLN A 218 20.86 -1.34 -21.71
#